data_AF-A0A0E2BGE2-F1
#
_entry.id   AF-A0A0E2BGE2-F1
#
_cell.length_a   1.000
_cell.length_b   1.000
_cell.length_c   1.000
_cell.angle_alpha   90.00
_cell.angle_beta   90.00
_cell.angle_gamma   90.00
#
_symmetry.space_group_name_H-M   'P 1'
#
loop_
_entity.id
_entity.type
_entity.pdbx_description
1 polymer ?
#
loop_
_entity_poly.entity_id
_entity_poly.type
_entity_poly.pdbx_seq_one_letter_code
_entity_poly.pdbx_strand_id
1 'polypeptide(L)'
;MSLNTLKFHLKPGKVYRRSDLLPFSPSVDRELSQLVKQGFLKKEATGLYFRPKKGKFGDVPASISALVEKYLKTKDFLIVDHNTLNSMNLGLTQLYTVLTVYNQKRHGLVELGGVRFNFKRRPGYPQTLSPEFLLVELLNERKTLPEIPVDLKEKMQKLVKKLNRAQLKKFSEQFGKVSVKKEFEELLSSHK
;
A
#
# COMPACT_ATOMS: atom_id res chain seq x y z
N MET A 1 -20.73 30.76 9.83
CA MET A 1 -20.89 29.36 9.39
C MET A 1 -20.79 28.47 10.64
N SER A 2 -21.69 27.50 10.78
CA SER A 2 -21.80 26.69 12.01
C SER A 2 -21.12 25.33 11.86
N LEU A 3 -20.68 24.74 12.98
CA LEU A 3 -20.12 23.38 13.06
C LEU A 3 -21.03 22.33 12.38
N ASN A 4 -22.34 22.57 12.35
CA ASN A 4 -23.33 21.68 11.72
C ASN A 4 -23.22 21.67 10.19
N THR A 5 -22.86 22.79 9.57
CA THR A 5 -22.63 22.87 8.12
C THR A 5 -21.50 21.93 7.72
N LEU A 6 -20.36 21.98 8.41
CA LEU A 6 -19.24 21.09 8.12
C LEU A 6 -19.59 19.61 8.35
N LYS A 7 -20.34 19.28 9.41
CA LYS A 7 -20.81 17.91 9.69
C LYS A 7 -21.62 17.31 8.54
N PHE A 8 -22.42 18.11 7.84
CA PHE A 8 -23.24 17.66 6.71
C PHE A 8 -22.40 17.11 5.54
N HIS A 9 -21.19 17.64 5.35
CA HIS A 9 -20.27 17.20 4.29
C HIS A 9 -19.41 15.98 4.71
N LEU A 10 -19.42 15.59 5.99
CA LEU A 10 -18.60 14.52 6.54
C LEU A 10 -19.35 13.18 6.62
N LYS A 11 -19.27 12.41 5.53
CA LYS A 11 -19.84 11.07 5.42
C LYS A 11 -19.05 10.03 6.26
N PRO A 12 -19.74 9.14 7.01
CA PRO A 12 -19.11 8.00 7.70
C PRO A 12 -18.29 7.10 6.78
N GLY A 13 -17.16 6.62 7.29
CA GLY A 13 -16.23 5.73 6.59
C GLY A 13 -15.33 6.44 5.57
N LYS A 14 -15.33 7.77 5.51
CA LYS A 14 -14.52 8.56 4.56
C LYS A 14 -13.36 9.28 5.25
N VAL A 15 -12.27 9.40 4.51
CA VAL A 15 -11.07 10.15 4.86
C VAL A 15 -11.08 11.48 4.10
N TYR A 16 -10.71 12.56 4.78
CA TYR A 16 -10.71 13.92 4.30
C TYR A 16 -9.36 14.56 4.57
N ARG A 17 -8.88 15.37 3.62
CA ARG A 17 -7.86 16.36 3.95
C ARG A 17 -8.49 17.61 4.51
N ARG A 18 -7.72 18.37 5.29
CA ARG A 18 -8.04 19.76 5.63
C ARG A 18 -8.43 20.58 4.38
N SER A 19 -7.67 20.43 3.29
CA SER A 19 -7.93 21.14 2.03
C SER A 19 -9.27 20.78 1.38
N ASP A 20 -9.75 19.56 1.57
CA ASP A 20 -11.03 19.10 0.99
C ASP A 20 -12.23 19.81 1.66
N LEU A 21 -12.01 20.43 2.82
CA LEU A 21 -13.05 21.01 3.66
C LEU A 21 -13.06 22.55 3.63
N LEU A 22 -12.07 23.18 3.01
CA LEU A 22 -11.99 24.64 2.84
C LEU A 22 -13.24 25.26 2.19
N PRO A 23 -13.86 24.66 1.16
CA PRO A 23 -15.07 25.24 0.57
C PRO A 23 -16.28 25.26 1.51
N PHE A 24 -16.28 24.45 2.57
CA PHE A 24 -17.45 24.26 3.44
C PHE A 24 -17.38 25.04 4.74
N SER A 25 -16.23 25.65 5.06
CA SER A 25 -16.07 26.43 6.28
C SER A 25 -14.93 27.46 6.19
N PRO A 26 -15.12 28.70 6.67
CA PRO A 26 -14.05 29.68 6.83
C PRO A 26 -13.18 29.42 8.08
N SER A 27 -13.58 28.51 8.96
CA SER A 27 -12.90 28.23 10.25
C SER A 27 -12.54 26.75 10.41
N VAL A 28 -12.15 26.10 9.30
CA VAL A 28 -11.88 24.65 9.20
C VAL A 28 -11.00 24.13 10.34
N ASP A 29 -9.91 24.81 10.69
CA ASP A 29 -8.97 24.29 11.69
C ASP A 29 -9.58 24.24 13.11
N ARG A 30 -10.36 25.28 13.47
CA ARG A 30 -11.10 25.32 14.73
C ARG A 30 -12.16 24.23 14.78
N GLU A 31 -12.94 24.10 13.70
CA GLU A 31 -14.03 23.12 13.62
C GLU A 31 -13.52 21.68 13.60
N LEU A 32 -12.46 21.39 12.85
CA LEU A 32 -11.80 20.08 12.87
C LEU A 32 -11.31 19.73 14.27
N SER A 33 -10.68 20.68 14.96
CA SER A 33 -10.21 20.46 16.34
C SER A 33 -11.37 20.15 17.29
N GLN A 34 -12.50 20.86 17.17
CA GLN A 34 -13.71 20.58 17.94
C GLN A 34 -14.31 19.20 17.61
N LEU A 35 -14.41 18.85 16.33
CA LEU A 35 -14.94 17.56 15.89
C LEU A 35 -14.06 16.39 16.32
N VAL A 36 -12.74 16.56 16.34
CA VAL A 36 -11.81 15.56 16.88
C VAL A 36 -11.98 15.43 18.39
N LYS A 37 -12.05 16.55 19.14
CA LYS A 37 -12.26 16.54 20.58
C LYS A 37 -13.59 15.86 20.99
N GLN A 38 -14.63 16.02 20.17
CA GLN A 38 -15.94 15.38 20.37
C GLN A 38 -15.99 13.91 19.91
N GLY A 39 -14.89 13.35 19.38
CA GLY A 39 -14.87 12.00 18.81
C GLY A 39 -15.67 11.86 17.51
N PHE A 40 -16.14 12.97 16.92
CA PHE A 40 -16.84 12.97 15.64
C PHE A 40 -15.87 12.68 14.48
N LEU A 41 -14.61 13.09 14.59
CA LEU A 41 -13.54 12.75 13.66
C LEU A 41 -12.38 12.11 14.42
N LYS A 42 -11.59 11.29 13.73
CA LYS A 42 -10.25 10.86 14.15
C LYS A 42 -9.22 11.60 13.31
N LYS A 43 -8.15 12.07 13.95
CA LYS A 43 -7.00 12.65 13.26
C LYS A 43 -6.04 11.51 12.93
N GLU A 44 -5.96 11.15 11.65
CA GLU A 44 -5.17 10.01 11.19
C GLU A 44 -3.72 10.38 10.88
N ALA A 45 -3.47 11.66 10.54
CA ALA A 45 -2.16 12.27 10.37
C ALA A 45 -2.30 13.81 10.34
N THR A 46 -1.19 14.53 10.20
CA THR A 46 -1.24 15.98 9.99
C THR A 46 -2.06 16.33 8.75
N GLY A 47 -3.14 17.09 8.95
CA GLY A 47 -4.04 17.50 7.88
C GLY A 47 -4.93 16.39 7.30
N LEU A 48 -4.97 15.20 7.90
CA LEU A 48 -5.74 14.04 7.45
C LEU A 48 -6.70 13.59 8.56
N TYR A 49 -7.98 13.48 8.21
CA TYR A 49 -9.06 13.22 9.17
C TYR A 49 -9.99 12.13 8.66
N PHE A 50 -10.42 11.24 9.53
CA PHE A 50 -11.36 10.17 9.24
C PHE A 50 -12.66 10.38 10.00
N ARG A 51 -13.78 10.14 9.33
CA ARG A 51 -15.10 10.08 9.97
C ARG A 51 -15.42 8.61 10.27
N PRO A 52 -15.35 8.14 11.53
CA PRO A 52 -15.59 6.74 11.84
C PRO A 52 -16.98 6.28 11.42
N LYS A 53 -17.05 5.04 10.93
CA LYS A 53 -18.30 4.31 10.74
C LYS A 53 -18.45 3.33 11.88
N LYS A 54 -19.63 3.29 12.51
CA LYS A 54 -19.94 2.28 13.54
C LYS A 54 -20.22 0.93 12.87
N GLY A 55 -19.52 -0.10 13.31
CA GLY A 55 -19.80 -1.50 13.02
C GLY A 55 -20.28 -2.24 14.28
N LYS A 56 -20.47 -3.56 14.16
CA LYS A 56 -20.96 -4.41 15.26
C LYS A 56 -20.06 -4.36 16.52
N PHE A 57 -18.77 -4.15 16.34
CA PHE A 57 -17.75 -4.19 17.41
C PHE A 57 -17.12 -2.81 17.70
N GLY A 58 -17.80 -1.72 17.35
CA GLY A 58 -17.29 -0.37 17.54
C GLY A 58 -16.88 0.32 16.23
N ASP A 59 -15.90 1.21 16.29
CA ASP A 59 -15.47 1.96 15.12
C ASP A 59 -14.73 1.08 14.12
N VAL A 60 -15.18 1.07 12.87
CA VAL A 60 -14.45 0.47 11.77
C VAL A 60 -13.26 1.38 11.42
N PRO A 61 -12.02 0.87 11.34
CA PRO A 61 -10.87 1.67 10.97
C PRO A 61 -10.98 2.22 9.55
N ALA A 62 -10.23 3.28 9.27
CA ALA A 62 -10.15 3.82 7.93
C ALA A 62 -9.57 2.78 6.96
N SER A 63 -10.07 2.75 5.73
CA SER A 63 -9.45 1.94 4.69
C SER A 63 -8.02 2.41 4.42
N ILE A 64 -7.06 1.49 4.43
CA ILE A 64 -5.66 1.75 4.09
C ILE A 64 -5.55 2.46 2.73
N SER A 65 -6.27 1.98 1.72
CA SER A 65 -6.28 2.59 0.38
C SER A 65 -6.81 4.02 0.40
N ALA A 66 -7.87 4.29 1.18
CA ALA A 66 -8.41 5.64 1.32
C ALA A 66 -7.43 6.59 2.04
N LEU A 67 -6.72 6.12 3.07
CA LEU A 67 -5.66 6.88 3.74
C LEU A 67 -4.54 7.24 2.75
N VAL A 68 -4.05 6.25 2.00
CA VAL A 68 -2.98 6.43 1.01
C VAL A 68 -3.41 7.38 -0.11
N GLU A 69 -4.61 7.21 -0.68
CA GLU A 69 -5.17 8.09 -1.71
C GLU A 69 -5.25 9.54 -1.21
N LYS A 70 -5.81 9.72 -0.02
CA LYS A 70 -5.93 11.01 0.67
C LYS A 70 -4.63 11.49 1.29
N TYR A 71 -3.53 10.75 1.22
CA TYR A 71 -2.19 11.24 1.56
C TYR A 71 -1.40 11.63 0.30
N LEU A 72 -1.55 10.89 -0.80
CA LEU A 72 -0.86 11.11 -2.07
C LEU A 72 -1.55 12.11 -3.03
N LYS A 73 -2.85 12.35 -2.92
CA LYS A 73 -3.64 13.20 -3.86
C LYS A 73 -3.75 12.52 -5.23
N THR A 74 -3.85 11.19 -5.25
CA THR A 74 -3.95 10.42 -6.48
C THR A 74 -4.48 9.03 -6.15
N LYS A 75 -5.10 8.39 -7.15
CA LYS A 75 -5.45 6.97 -7.14
C LYS A 75 -4.38 6.09 -7.82
N ASP A 76 -3.40 6.72 -8.45
CA ASP A 76 -2.24 6.05 -9.06
C ASP A 76 -1.19 5.76 -7.99
N PHE A 77 -1.32 4.58 -7.39
CA PHE A 77 -0.36 3.98 -6.46
C PHE A 77 -0.60 2.48 -6.38
N LEU A 78 0.40 1.72 -5.91
CA LEU A 78 0.27 0.31 -5.57
C LEU A 78 0.70 0.08 -4.13
N ILE A 79 -0.19 -0.46 -3.31
CA ILE A 79 0.14 -0.93 -1.96
C ILE A 79 0.67 -2.36 -2.06
N VAL A 80 1.82 -2.60 -1.46
CA VAL A 80 2.53 -3.87 -1.44
C VAL A 80 2.68 -4.32 0.00
N ASP A 81 1.93 -5.36 0.35
CA ASP A 81 2.10 -6.09 1.59
C ASP A 81 3.03 -7.29 1.35
N HIS A 82 4.24 -7.20 1.89
CA HIS A 82 5.25 -8.24 1.75
C HIS A 82 4.89 -9.51 2.53
N ASN A 83 3.99 -9.45 3.51
CA ASN A 83 3.50 -10.66 4.19
C ASN A 83 2.73 -11.58 3.25
N THR A 84 2.21 -11.04 2.13
CA THR A 84 1.58 -11.84 1.06
C THR A 84 2.56 -12.85 0.46
N LEU A 85 3.88 -12.64 0.58
CA LEU A 85 4.88 -13.59 0.10
C LEU A 85 4.92 -14.88 0.93
N ASN A 86 4.55 -14.82 2.22
CA ASN A 86 4.57 -15.99 3.09
C ASN A 86 3.57 -17.05 2.61
N SER A 87 2.46 -16.65 1.96
CA SER A 87 1.50 -17.58 1.35
C SER A 87 2.00 -18.24 0.06
N MET A 88 3.13 -17.78 -0.51
CA MET A 88 3.72 -18.34 -1.73
C MET A 88 4.65 -19.53 -1.48
N ASN A 89 4.79 -19.98 -0.22
CA ASN A 89 5.60 -21.14 0.17
C ASN A 89 7.09 -21.03 -0.24
N LEU A 90 7.61 -19.81 -0.30
CA LEU A 90 9.03 -19.56 -0.61
C LEU A 90 9.96 -19.81 0.59
N GLY A 91 9.41 -20.19 1.75
CA GLY A 91 10.18 -20.35 3.00
C GLY A 91 10.50 -19.03 3.69
N LEU A 92 9.79 -17.95 3.32
CA LEU A 92 9.88 -16.67 4.01
C LEU A 92 9.00 -16.72 5.26
N THR A 93 9.57 -16.37 6.41
CA THR A 93 8.91 -16.39 7.72
C THR A 93 8.82 -15.01 8.37
N GLN A 94 9.45 -14.00 7.75
CA GLN A 94 9.49 -12.64 8.28
C GLN A 94 8.09 -12.02 8.31
N LEU A 95 7.75 -11.41 9.45
CA LEU A 95 6.60 -10.53 9.59
C LEU A 95 7.03 -9.09 9.33
N TYR A 96 6.44 -8.49 8.30
CA TYR A 96 6.64 -7.10 7.93
C TYR A 96 5.59 -6.23 8.63
N THR A 97 6.05 -5.30 9.46
CA THR A 97 5.20 -4.32 10.16
C THR A 97 4.96 -3.04 9.38
N VAL A 98 5.57 -2.92 8.18
CA VAL A 98 5.51 -1.73 7.33
C VAL A 98 5.03 -2.12 5.93
N LEU A 99 3.98 -1.44 5.45
CA LEU A 99 3.48 -1.61 4.08
C LEU A 99 4.29 -0.74 3.12
N THR A 100 4.62 -1.26 1.94
CA THR A 100 5.27 -0.43 0.91
C THR A 100 4.23 0.17 -0.02
N VAL A 101 4.40 1.43 -0.41
CA VAL A 101 3.52 2.11 -1.36
C VAL A 101 4.33 2.64 -2.53
N TYR A 102 4.21 1.97 -3.68
CA TYR A 102 4.76 2.50 -4.93
C TYR A 102 3.86 3.60 -5.46
N ASN A 103 4.48 4.73 -5.79
CA ASN A 103 3.80 5.90 -6.29
C ASN A 103 4.80 6.81 -7.05
N GLN A 104 4.32 7.91 -7.62
CA GLN A 104 5.18 8.87 -8.34
C GLN A 104 5.42 10.19 -7.56
N LYS A 105 4.72 10.42 -6.45
CA LYS A 105 4.61 11.75 -5.79
C LYS A 105 5.47 11.93 -4.55
N ARG A 106 5.55 10.92 -3.68
CA ARG A 106 6.15 11.00 -2.35
C ARG A 106 7.04 9.80 -2.07
N HIS A 107 8.03 10.01 -1.21
CA HIS A 107 8.89 8.97 -0.67
C HIS A 107 9.02 9.14 0.86
N GLY A 108 9.49 8.10 1.54
CA GLY A 108 9.81 8.11 2.97
C GLY A 108 8.84 7.32 3.84
N LEU A 109 9.23 7.14 5.09
CA LEU A 109 8.44 6.46 6.12
C LEU A 109 7.40 7.42 6.70
N VAL A 110 6.13 7.00 6.72
CA VAL A 110 5.01 7.81 7.20
C VAL A 110 4.02 6.90 7.91
N GLU A 111 3.50 7.36 9.04
CA GLU A 111 2.41 6.69 9.75
C GLU A 111 1.08 7.37 9.41
N LEU A 112 0.10 6.59 8.94
CA LEU A 112 -1.26 7.04 8.67
C LEU A 112 -2.23 6.11 9.41
N GLY A 113 -2.98 6.68 10.34
CA GLY A 113 -3.96 5.93 11.14
C GLY A 113 -3.39 4.73 11.89
N GLY A 114 -2.21 4.91 12.48
CA GLY A 114 -1.49 3.87 13.23
C GLY A 114 -0.81 2.81 12.36
N VAL A 115 -0.92 2.89 11.04
CA VAL A 115 -0.24 1.98 10.11
C VAL A 115 0.98 2.67 9.53
N ARG A 116 2.12 1.98 9.57
CA ARG A 116 3.38 2.46 8.99
C ARG A 116 3.49 2.12 7.51
N PHE A 117 3.83 3.12 6.72
CA PHE A 117 4.02 3.01 5.28
C PHE A 117 5.43 3.45 4.88
N ASN A 118 6.06 2.68 3.99
CA ASN A 118 7.23 3.09 3.25
C ASN A 118 6.82 3.53 1.84
N PHE A 119 6.69 4.84 1.64
CA PHE A 119 6.42 5.40 0.32
C PHE A 119 7.69 5.32 -0.52
N LYS A 120 7.63 4.65 -1.67
CA LYS A 120 8.74 4.53 -2.62
C LYS A 120 8.33 5.17 -3.95
N ARG A 121 9.12 6.13 -4.43
CA ARG A 121 8.95 6.69 -5.77
C ARG A 121 9.48 5.71 -6.79
N ARG A 122 8.63 5.27 -7.74
CA ARG A 122 9.01 4.32 -8.78
C ARG A 122 8.43 4.74 -10.13
N PRO A 123 9.18 4.60 -11.24
CA PRO A 123 8.71 4.99 -12.56
C PRO A 123 7.54 4.13 -13.08
N GLY A 124 7.32 2.94 -12.51
CA GLY A 124 6.19 2.10 -12.89
C GLY A 124 5.94 0.94 -11.92
N TYR A 125 4.69 0.48 -11.93
CA TYR A 125 4.15 -0.66 -11.19
C TYR A 125 2.82 -1.08 -11.85
N PRO A 126 2.35 -2.32 -11.67
CA PRO A 126 1.03 -2.72 -12.17
C PRO A 126 -0.10 -2.04 -11.40
N GLN A 127 -1.28 -1.97 -12.01
CA GLN A 127 -2.47 -1.39 -11.35
C GLN A 127 -2.98 -2.23 -10.18
N THR A 128 -2.78 -3.55 -10.24
CA THR A 128 -3.22 -4.49 -9.20
C THR A 128 -2.04 -5.32 -8.72
N LEU A 129 -2.03 -5.60 -7.41
CA LEU A 129 -1.06 -6.50 -6.82
C LEU A 129 -1.35 -7.93 -7.29
N SER A 130 -0.31 -8.64 -7.69
CA SER A 130 -0.39 -10.02 -8.16
C SER A 130 0.81 -10.82 -7.64
N PRO A 131 0.67 -12.14 -7.46
CA PRO A 131 1.79 -13.00 -7.09
C PRO A 131 2.97 -12.89 -8.05
N GLU A 132 2.70 -12.72 -9.34
CA GLU A 132 3.72 -12.57 -10.37
C GLU A 132 4.56 -11.31 -10.15
N PHE A 133 3.92 -10.17 -9.89
CA PHE A 133 4.63 -8.93 -9.61
C PHE A 133 5.40 -9.01 -8.29
N LEU A 134 4.80 -9.59 -7.26
CA LEU A 134 5.43 -9.78 -5.95
C LEU A 134 6.69 -10.65 -6.04
N LEU A 135 6.68 -11.71 -6.85
CA LEU A 135 7.87 -12.55 -7.06
C LEU A 135 9.00 -11.77 -7.75
N VAL A 136 8.67 -10.97 -8.77
CA VAL A 136 9.65 -10.07 -9.40
C VAL A 136 10.21 -9.08 -8.38
N GLU A 137 9.34 -8.56 -7.51
CA GLU A 137 9.73 -7.59 -6.51
C GLU A 137 10.62 -8.17 -5.40
N LEU A 138 10.31 -9.38 -4.95
CA LEU A 138 11.15 -10.13 -4.03
C LEU A 138 12.57 -10.25 -4.57
N LEU A 139 12.73 -10.61 -5.85
CA LEU A 139 14.06 -10.75 -6.46
C LEU A 139 14.77 -9.42 -6.67
N ASN A 140 14.03 -8.34 -6.94
CA ASN A 140 14.59 -7.00 -6.99
C ASN A 140 15.21 -6.59 -5.66
N GLU A 141 14.56 -6.95 -4.55
CA GLU A 141 14.94 -6.54 -3.19
C GLU A 141 15.71 -7.63 -2.43
N ARG A 142 16.06 -8.75 -3.08
CA ARG A 142 16.63 -9.95 -2.42
C ARG A 142 17.85 -9.67 -1.54
N LYS A 143 18.71 -8.72 -1.94
CA LYS A 143 19.92 -8.34 -1.20
C LYS A 143 19.61 -7.62 0.12
N THR A 144 18.38 -7.12 0.28
CA THR A 144 17.91 -6.42 1.47
C THR A 144 17.03 -7.30 2.35
N LEU A 145 16.77 -8.55 1.92
CA LEU A 145 16.01 -9.49 2.73
C LEU A 145 16.85 -9.88 3.95
N PRO A 146 16.26 -9.88 5.15
CA PRO A 146 16.96 -10.29 6.36
C PRO A 146 17.33 -11.77 6.32
N GLU A 147 16.56 -12.59 5.61
CA GLU A 147 16.79 -14.02 5.45
C GLU A 147 16.48 -14.46 4.02
N ILE A 148 17.39 -15.26 3.45
CA ILE A 148 17.23 -15.90 2.14
C ILE A 148 17.21 -17.42 2.37
N PRO A 149 16.11 -18.11 2.05
CA PRO A 149 16.04 -19.56 2.19
C PRO A 149 17.09 -20.26 1.32
N VAL A 150 17.78 -21.27 1.87
CA VAL A 150 18.84 -22.01 1.16
C VAL A 150 18.30 -22.70 -0.09
N ASP A 151 17.05 -23.16 -0.05
CA ASP A 151 16.34 -23.85 -1.12
C ASP A 151 15.46 -22.91 -1.97
N LEU A 152 15.66 -21.58 -1.87
CA LEU A 152 14.83 -20.58 -2.57
C LEU A 152 14.75 -20.84 -4.07
N LYS A 153 15.86 -21.22 -4.72
CA LYS A 153 15.90 -21.50 -6.17
C LYS A 153 14.96 -22.65 -6.57
N GLU A 154 14.98 -23.76 -5.82
CA GLU A 154 14.10 -24.90 -6.10
C GLU A 154 12.63 -24.57 -5.84
N LYS A 155 12.35 -23.84 -4.75
CA LYS A 155 11.00 -23.35 -4.43
C LYS A 155 10.47 -22.41 -5.51
N MET A 156 11.30 -21.52 -6.03
CA MET A 156 10.95 -20.65 -7.13
C MET A 156 10.62 -21.42 -8.41
N GLN A 157 11.42 -22.43 -8.78
CA GLN A 157 11.13 -23.27 -9.95
C GLN A 157 9.76 -23.97 -9.81
N LYS A 158 9.42 -24.45 -8.62
CA LYS A 158 8.10 -25.04 -8.34
C LYS A 158 6.98 -23.99 -8.40
N LEU A 159 7.21 -22.79 -7.87
CA LEU A 159 6.23 -21.71 -7.83
C LEU A 159 5.92 -21.17 -9.22
N VAL A 160 6.94 -20.93 -10.05
CA VAL A 160 6.80 -20.38 -11.41
C VAL A 160 5.89 -21.25 -12.28
N LYS A 161 5.89 -22.58 -12.07
CA LYS A 161 4.98 -23.51 -12.76
C LYS A 161 3.50 -23.32 -12.42
N LYS A 162 3.19 -22.71 -11.27
CA LYS A 162 1.82 -22.45 -10.80
C LYS A 162 1.32 -21.05 -11.14
N LEU A 163 2.22 -20.15 -11.54
CA LEU A 163 1.92 -18.76 -11.82
C LEU A 163 1.67 -18.51 -13.31
N ASN A 164 1.06 -17.38 -13.64
CA ASN A 164 0.87 -16.99 -15.02
C ASN A 164 2.21 -16.60 -15.65
N ARG A 165 2.73 -17.49 -16.49
CA ARG A 165 4.02 -17.33 -17.16
C ARG A 165 4.11 -16.08 -18.05
N ALA A 166 3.05 -15.76 -18.80
CA ALA A 166 3.05 -14.59 -19.66
C ALA A 166 3.13 -13.30 -18.84
N GLN A 167 2.41 -13.26 -17.71
CA GLN A 167 2.43 -12.14 -16.78
C GLN A 167 3.76 -12.02 -16.03
N LEU A 168 4.36 -13.14 -15.59
CA LEU A 168 5.72 -13.16 -15.03
C LEU A 168 6.75 -12.60 -16.01
N LYS A 169 6.75 -13.07 -17.26
CA LYS A 169 7.66 -12.57 -18.29
C LYS A 169 7.50 -11.06 -18.46
N LYS A 170 6.27 -10.61 -18.70
CA LYS A 170 5.94 -9.18 -18.85
C LYS A 170 6.42 -8.34 -17.66
N PHE A 171 6.14 -8.76 -16.43
CA PHE A 171 6.53 -8.01 -15.24
C PHE A 171 8.03 -8.04 -14.96
N SER A 172 8.71 -9.16 -15.23
CA SER A 172 10.16 -9.23 -15.13
C SER A 172 10.83 -8.25 -16.11
N GLU A 173 10.36 -8.19 -17.37
CA GLU A 173 10.86 -7.28 -18.39
C GLU A 173 10.60 -5.80 -18.07
N GLN A 174 9.41 -5.48 -17.55
CA GLN A 174 9.01 -4.11 -17.25
C GLN A 174 9.56 -3.58 -15.93
N PHE A 175 9.59 -4.41 -14.88
CA PHE A 175 9.84 -3.97 -13.51
C PHE A 175 11.07 -4.60 -12.85
N GLY A 176 11.67 -5.62 -13.46
CA GLY A 176 12.87 -6.28 -12.98
C GLY A 176 14.14 -5.45 -13.19
N LYS A 177 15.07 -5.51 -12.23
CA LYS A 177 16.46 -5.08 -12.41
C LYS A 177 17.16 -6.00 -13.44
N VAL A 178 18.26 -5.55 -14.04
CA VAL A 178 18.98 -6.29 -15.10
C VAL A 178 19.28 -7.75 -14.70
N SER A 179 19.73 -7.98 -13.46
CA SER A 179 19.99 -9.34 -12.97
C SER A 179 18.72 -10.20 -12.85
N VAL A 180 17.61 -9.59 -12.44
CA VAL A 180 16.32 -10.26 -12.26
C VAL A 180 15.72 -10.63 -13.61
N LYS A 181 15.87 -9.78 -14.64
CA LYS A 181 15.45 -10.09 -16.02
C LYS A 181 16.13 -11.37 -16.53
N LYS A 182 17.45 -11.43 -16.45
CA LYS A 182 18.24 -12.61 -16.86
C LYS A 182 17.83 -13.87 -16.11
N GLU A 183 17.63 -13.74 -14.80
CA GLU A 183 17.21 -14.87 -13.95
C GLU A 183 15.82 -15.41 -14.35
N PHE A 184 14.85 -14.53 -14.66
CA PHE A 184 13.56 -14.97 -15.18
C PHE A 184 13.63 -15.53 -16.60
N GLU A 185 14.49 -15.00 -17.47
CA GLU A 185 14.73 -15.58 -18.80
C GLU A 185 15.21 -17.02 -18.69
N GLU A 186 16.18 -17.31 -17.81
CA GLU A 186 16.67 -18.66 -17.51
C GLU A 186 15.59 -19.55 -16.89
N LEU A 187 14.90 -19.08 -15.85
CA LEU A 187 13.85 -19.83 -15.16
C LEU A 187 12.68 -20.19 -16.07
N LEU A 188 12.31 -19.28 -16.97
CA LEU A 188 11.25 -19.55 -17.93
C LEU A 188 11.77 -20.44 -19.07
N SER A 189 12.95 -20.20 -19.63
CA SER A 189 13.49 -21.01 -20.74
C SER A 189 13.67 -22.49 -20.39
N SER A 190 14.03 -22.80 -19.13
CA SER A 190 14.26 -24.16 -18.62
C SER A 190 12.98 -24.99 -18.43
N HIS A 191 11.81 -24.44 -18.79
CA HIS A 191 10.50 -25.06 -18.67
C HIS A 191 9.69 -24.90 -19.97
N LYS A 192 10.34 -25.03 -21.12
CA LYS A 192 9.65 -25.29 -22.40
C LYS A 192 9.28 -26.77 -22.52
#